data_AF-A0A4P5SJT1-F1
#
_entry.id   AF-A0A4P5SJT1-F1
#
_cell.length_a   1.000
_cell.length_b   1.000
_cell.length_c   1.000
_cell.angle_alpha   90.00
_cell.angle_beta   90.00
_cell.angle_gamma   90.00
#
_symmetry.space_group_name_H-M   'P 1'
#
loop_
_entity.id
_entity.type
_entity.pdbx_description
1 polymer ?
#
loop_
_entity_poly.entity_id
_entity_poly.type
_entity_poly.pdbx_seq_one_letter_code
_entity_poly.pdbx_strand_id
1 'polypeptide(L)'
;MAMQEKKLCHYVGSYCSKKMPVIGKCMENKKTYCCFNSKISRVIMQQGKNQLGKDWGSPQAPDCVGFSADELAKLQFNKMDLGEIASDIESKVTIPDKTAIESKIKKKMEGYEIKPH
;
A
#
# COMPACT_ATOMS: atom_id res chain seq x y z
N MET A 1 1.83 16.31 10.33
CA MET A 1 0.40 16.02 10.58
C MET A 1 -0.40 15.83 9.28
N ALA A 2 -0.13 16.59 8.20
CA ALA A 2 -0.82 16.46 6.91
C ALA A 2 -0.86 15.04 6.26
N MET A 3 0.14 14.19 6.52
CA MET A 3 0.15 12.81 5.97
C MET A 3 -0.80 11.85 6.69
N GLN A 4 -1.12 12.14 7.97
CA GLN A 4 -2.06 11.32 8.74
C GLN A 4 -3.50 11.60 8.30
N GLU A 5 -3.85 12.86 8.03
CA GLU A 5 -5.16 13.26 7.51
C GLU A 5 -5.45 12.60 6.15
N LYS A 6 -4.41 12.39 5.34
CA LYS A 6 -4.50 11.72 4.04
C LYS A 6 -4.49 10.19 4.12
N LYS A 7 -4.55 9.60 5.32
CA LYS A 7 -4.49 8.13 5.56
C LYS A 7 -3.27 7.46 4.91
N LEU A 8 -2.13 8.15 4.88
CA LEU A 8 -0.89 7.67 4.24
C LEU A 8 0.02 6.88 5.18
N CYS A 9 -0.27 6.88 6.48
CA CYS A 9 0.58 6.28 7.49
C CYS A 9 -0.09 5.13 8.23
N HIS A 10 0.65 4.05 8.45
CA HIS A 10 0.30 2.98 9.38
C HIS A 10 0.81 3.34 10.79
N TYR A 11 -0.03 3.17 11.81
CA TYR A 11 0.36 3.40 13.20
C TYR A 11 1.03 2.16 13.78
N VAL A 12 2.30 2.30 14.18
CA VAL A 12 3.07 1.20 14.78
C VAL A 12 2.81 1.10 16.28
N GLY A 13 2.63 2.24 16.95
CA GLY A 13 2.33 2.31 18.37
C GLY A 13 2.92 3.55 19.04
N SER A 14 2.88 3.59 20.36
CA SER A 14 3.43 4.68 21.16
C SER A 14 4.34 4.17 22.25
N TYR A 15 5.35 4.96 22.60
CA TYR A 15 6.25 4.66 23.70
C TYR A 15 6.57 5.90 24.52
N CYS A 16 6.95 5.67 25.77
CA CYS A 16 7.41 6.74 26.64
C CYS A 16 8.87 7.10 26.31
N SER A 17 9.08 8.27 25.69
CA SER A 17 10.41 8.77 25.35
C SER A 17 11.13 9.35 26.56
N LYS A 18 10.38 9.86 27.55
CA LYS A 18 10.92 10.47 28.76
C LYS A 18 10.15 10.00 29.98
N LYS A 19 10.85 9.34 30.90
CA LYS A 19 10.31 8.91 32.20
C LYS A 19 10.85 9.81 33.31
N MET A 20 10.03 10.05 34.32
CA MET A 20 10.48 10.76 35.52
C MET A 20 11.35 9.81 36.37
N PRO A 21 12.62 10.13 36.67
CA PRO A 21 13.57 9.19 37.28
C PRO A 21 13.14 8.63 38.63
N VAL A 22 12.45 9.44 39.44
CA VAL A 22 12.11 9.09 40.83
C VAL A 22 10.82 8.27 40.94
N ILE A 23 9.84 8.53 40.05
CA ILE A 23 8.49 7.93 40.12
C ILE A 23 8.16 6.98 38.97
N GLY A 24 9.06 6.83 37.99
CA GLY A 24 8.85 5.97 36.81
C GLY A 24 7.71 6.42 35.87
N LYS A 25 6.96 7.46 36.22
CA LYS A 25 5.82 7.97 35.45
C LYS A 25 6.29 8.54 34.11
N CYS A 26 5.53 8.27 33.06
CA CYS A 26 5.82 8.82 31.74
C CYS A 26 5.54 10.32 31.67
N MET A 27 6.53 11.10 31.23
CA MET A 27 6.41 12.53 31.02
C MET A 27 6.11 12.88 29.56
N GLU A 28 6.66 12.10 28.62
CA GLU A 28 6.50 12.35 27.20
C GLU A 28 6.25 11.04 26.46
N ASN A 29 5.14 10.99 25.73
CA ASN A 29 4.80 9.87 24.86
C ASN A 29 5.06 10.27 23.41
N LYS A 30 5.82 9.44 22.69
CA LYS A 30 6.00 9.54 21.24
C LYS A 30 5.15 8.50 20.54
N LYS A 31 4.55 8.90 19.43
CA LYS A 31 3.80 8.03 18.53
C LYS A 31 4.64 7.75 17.30
N THR A 32 4.69 6.49 16.88
CA THR A 32 5.50 6.02 15.76
C THR A 32 4.61 5.57 14.61
N TYR A 33 4.98 5.96 13.40
CA TYR A 33 4.22 5.70 12.19
C TYR A 33 5.14 5.32 11.03
N CYS A 34 4.69 4.39 10.19
CA CYS A 34 5.27 4.12 8.87
C CYS A 34 4.44 4.83 7.81
N CYS A 35 5.01 5.83 7.14
CA CYS A 35 4.31 6.64 6.15
C CYS A 35 4.74 6.32 4.73
N PHE A 36 3.79 6.32 3.81
CA PHE A 36 3.99 5.95 2.40
C PHE A 36 3.59 7.10 1.46
N ASN A 37 4.10 7.05 0.23
CA ASN A 37 3.82 8.08 -0.79
C ASN A 37 2.37 8.08 -1.29
N SER A 38 1.61 7.01 -1.05
CA SER A 38 0.21 6.90 -1.43
C SER A 38 -0.57 5.98 -0.49
N LYS A 39 -1.89 6.16 -0.45
CA LYS A 39 -2.79 5.25 0.28
C LYS A 39 -2.71 3.82 -0.26
N ILE A 40 -2.60 3.67 -1.58
CA ILE A 40 -2.44 2.37 -2.27
C ILE A 40 -1.21 1.66 -1.72
N SER A 41 -0.07 2.35 -1.70
CA SER A 41 1.18 1.80 -1.16
C SER A 41 1.02 1.39 0.31
N ARG A 42 0.40 2.22 1.16
CA ARG A 42 0.16 1.87 2.56
C ARG A 42 -0.69 0.60 2.71
N VAL A 43 -1.81 0.51 1.98
CA VAL A 43 -2.72 -0.65 2.06
C VAL A 43 -2.01 -1.91 1.58
N ILE A 44 -1.30 -1.87 0.44
CA ILE A 44 -0.53 -3.03 -0.06
C ILE A 44 0.53 -3.46 0.94
N MET A 45 1.24 -2.51 1.57
CA MET A 45 2.24 -2.84 2.59
C MET A 45 1.61 -3.51 3.81
N GLN A 46 0.46 -3.02 4.27
CA GLN A 46 -0.25 -3.60 5.40
C GLN A 46 -0.81 -4.99 5.11
N GLN A 47 -1.48 -5.16 3.97
CA GLN A 47 -2.04 -6.44 3.55
C GLN A 47 -0.93 -7.44 3.23
N GLY A 48 0.14 -7.00 2.56
CA GLY A 48 1.28 -7.84 2.22
C GLY A 48 2.08 -8.32 3.43
N LYS A 49 2.34 -7.44 4.41
CA LYS A 49 3.00 -7.84 5.66
C LYS A 49 2.19 -8.89 6.41
N ASN A 50 0.86 -8.74 6.45
CA ASN A 50 -0.04 -9.73 7.04
C ASN A 50 0.04 -11.10 6.33
N GLN A 51 0.04 -11.12 4.98
CA GLN A 51 0.15 -12.37 4.22
C GLN A 51 1.51 -13.06 4.40
N LEU A 52 2.59 -12.30 4.52
CA LEU A 52 3.95 -12.82 4.69
C LEU A 52 4.33 -13.07 6.16
N GLY A 53 3.42 -12.81 7.11
CA GLY A 53 3.70 -12.95 8.54
C GLY A 53 4.78 -11.99 9.06
N LYS A 54 4.95 -10.83 8.42
CA LYS A 54 5.91 -9.80 8.83
C LYS A 54 5.25 -8.81 9.78
N ASP A 55 5.95 -8.42 10.84
CA ASP A 55 5.50 -7.39 11.77
C ASP A 55 5.99 -5.98 11.37
N TRP A 56 5.60 -4.98 12.17
CA TRP A 56 5.96 -3.57 11.98
C TRP A 56 7.05 -3.10 12.95
N GLY A 57 7.73 -4.03 13.62
CA GLY A 57 8.67 -3.76 14.70
C GLY A 57 7.99 -3.19 15.95
N SER A 58 8.80 -2.56 16.80
CA SER A 58 8.33 -1.87 17.99
C SER A 58 8.20 -0.37 17.74
N PRO A 59 7.45 0.40 18.55
CA PRO A 59 7.40 1.85 18.41
C PRO A 59 8.77 2.53 18.53
N GLN A 60 9.71 1.94 19.28
CA GLN A 60 11.09 2.44 19.42
C GLN A 60 12.00 2.04 18.25
N ALA A 61 11.69 0.93 17.59
CA ALA A 61 12.44 0.41 16.45
C ALA A 61 11.44 -0.13 15.40
N PRO A 62 10.78 0.77 14.64
CA PRO A 62 9.77 0.37 13.67
C PRO A 62 10.41 -0.27 12.44
N ASP A 63 9.78 -1.31 11.90
CA ASP A 63 10.10 -1.89 10.61
C ASP A 63 9.10 -1.43 9.54
N CYS A 64 9.48 -0.37 8.83
CA CYS A 64 8.73 0.16 7.69
C CYS A 64 9.26 -0.35 6.34
N VAL A 65 10.14 -1.35 6.32
CA VAL A 65 10.80 -1.82 5.10
C VAL A 65 9.77 -2.48 4.17
N GLY A 66 9.95 -2.23 2.86
CA GLY A 66 9.15 -2.84 1.81
C GLY A 66 9.48 -4.32 1.60
N PHE A 67 9.00 -4.85 0.47
CA PHE A 67 9.24 -6.25 0.10
C PHE A 67 10.41 -6.34 -0.88
N SER A 68 11.22 -7.40 -0.74
CA SER A 68 12.11 -7.85 -1.80
C SER A 68 11.30 -8.33 -3.02
N ALA A 69 11.97 -8.52 -4.16
CA ALA A 69 11.32 -9.01 -5.38
C ALA A 69 10.63 -10.37 -5.16
N ASP A 70 11.30 -11.30 -4.46
CA ASP A 70 10.75 -12.63 -4.15
C ASP A 70 9.56 -12.58 -3.20
N GLU A 71 9.58 -11.69 -2.21
CA GLU A 71 8.45 -11.47 -1.30
C GLU A 71 7.27 -10.86 -2.04
N LEU A 72 7.51 -9.85 -2.88
CA LEU A 72 6.49 -9.19 -3.68
C LEU A 72 5.80 -10.19 -4.63
N ALA A 73 6.57 -11.08 -5.26
CA ALA A 73 6.04 -12.11 -6.15
C ALA A 73 5.14 -13.14 -5.45
N LYS A 74 5.31 -13.35 -4.14
CA LYS A 74 4.47 -14.25 -3.34
C LYS A 74 3.14 -13.63 -2.91
N LEU A 75 2.98 -12.31 -3.04
CA LEU A 75 1.77 -11.63 -2.59
C LEU A 75 0.57 -12.00 -3.46
N GLN A 76 -0.52 -12.35 -2.78
CA GLN A 76 -1.79 -12.67 -3.40
C GLN A 76 -2.70 -11.43 -3.34
N PHE A 77 -2.56 -10.55 -4.33
CA PHE A 77 -3.33 -9.29 -4.42
C PHE A 77 -4.84 -9.51 -4.47
N ASN A 78 -5.30 -10.63 -5.05
CA ASN A 78 -6.71 -11.00 -5.09
C ASN A 78 -7.30 -11.38 -3.72
N LYS A 79 -6.47 -11.63 -2.72
CA LYS A 79 -6.88 -11.90 -1.33
C LYS A 79 -6.67 -10.71 -0.40
N MET A 80 -6.22 -9.57 -0.92
CA MET A 80 -6.06 -8.36 -0.14
C MET A 80 -7.40 -7.61 -0.08
N ASP A 81 -7.74 -7.10 1.11
CA ASP A 81 -8.82 -6.12 1.21
C ASP A 81 -8.29 -4.74 0.77
N LEU A 82 -8.66 -4.37 -0.45
CA LEU A 82 -8.33 -3.09 -1.09
C LEU A 82 -9.53 -2.12 -1.10
N GLY A 83 -10.60 -2.41 -0.35
CA GLY A 83 -11.82 -1.58 -0.34
C GLY A 83 -11.56 -0.12 0.03
N GLU A 84 -10.60 0.12 0.94
CA GLU A 84 -10.23 1.49 1.35
C GLU A 84 -9.73 2.36 0.18
N ILE A 85 -9.09 1.74 -0.81
CA ILE A 85 -8.50 2.44 -1.96
C ILE A 85 -9.30 2.24 -3.24
N ALA A 86 -10.40 1.47 -3.20
CA ALA A 86 -11.23 1.21 -4.39
C ALA A 86 -11.69 2.52 -5.04
N SER A 87 -12.26 3.45 -4.25
CA SER A 87 -12.68 4.75 -4.76
C SER A 87 -11.50 5.64 -5.22
N ASP A 88 -10.32 5.50 -4.60
CA ASP A 88 -9.11 6.21 -5.03
C ASP A 88 -8.55 5.65 -6.36
N ILE A 89 -8.81 4.37 -6.66
CA ILE A 89 -8.48 3.72 -7.93
C ILE A 89 -9.50 4.12 -8.99
N GLU A 90 -10.79 3.97 -8.71
CA GLU A 90 -11.89 4.31 -9.63
C GLU A 90 -11.83 5.77 -10.08
N SER A 91 -11.53 6.70 -9.17
CA SER A 91 -11.41 8.12 -9.51
C SER A 91 -10.19 8.47 -10.37
N LYS A 92 -9.19 7.58 -10.46
CA LYS A 92 -7.96 7.78 -11.23
C LYS A 92 -7.87 6.93 -12.49
N VAL A 93 -8.69 5.89 -12.60
CA VAL A 93 -8.77 5.03 -13.76
C VAL A 93 -9.89 5.53 -14.67
N THR A 94 -9.51 6.19 -15.76
CA THR A 94 -10.43 6.38 -16.89
C THR A 94 -10.57 5.02 -17.57
N ILE A 95 -11.69 4.33 -17.35
CA ILE A 95 -12.03 3.14 -18.13
C ILE A 95 -12.31 3.65 -19.56
N PRO A 96 -11.47 3.33 -20.56
CA PRO A 96 -11.75 3.76 -21.92
C PRO A 96 -13.06 3.12 -22.36
N ASP A 97 -13.89 3.91 -23.05
CA ASP A 97 -15.17 3.45 -23.58
C ASP A 97 -14.98 2.11 -24.31
N LYS A 98 -15.90 1.17 -24.09
CA LYS A 98 -15.85 -0.17 -24.68
C LYS A 98 -15.66 -0.09 -26.20
N THR A 99 -16.26 0.91 -26.85
CA THR A 99 -16.10 1.18 -28.29
C THR A 99 -14.67 1.57 -28.68
N ALA A 100 -13.94 2.27 -27.82
CA ALA A 100 -12.54 2.62 -28.02
C ALA A 100 -11.62 1.41 -27.85
N ILE A 101 -11.97 0.45 -26.98
CA ILE A 101 -11.26 -0.82 -26.84
C ILE A 101 -11.50 -1.69 -28.08
N GLU A 102 -12.76 -1.86 -28.50
CA GLU A 102 -13.14 -2.63 -29.68
C GLU A 102 -12.49 -2.08 -30.96
N SER A 103 -12.48 -0.76 -31.12
CA SER A 103 -11.81 -0.11 -32.26
C SER A 103 -10.30 -0.33 -32.25
N LYS A 104 -9.66 -0.30 -31.08
CA LYS A 104 -8.22 -0.59 -30.95
C LYS A 104 -7.89 -2.05 -31.23
N ILE A 105 -8.77 -2.99 -30.83
CA ILE A 105 -8.61 -4.42 -31.10
C ILE A 105 -8.75 -4.66 -32.61
N LYS A 106 -9.82 -4.17 -33.25
CA LYS A 106 -10.03 -4.29 -34.71
C LYS A 106 -8.83 -3.77 -35.50
N LYS A 107 -8.36 -2.56 -35.17
CA LYS A 107 -7.25 -1.91 -35.86
C LYS A 107 -5.92 -2.64 -35.68
N LYS A 108 -5.73 -3.37 -34.57
CA LYS A 108 -4.58 -4.26 -34.37
C LYS A 108 -4.72 -5.60 -35.11
N MET A 109 -5.94 -6.12 -35.25
CA MET A 109 -6.21 -7.35 -36.00
C MET A 109 -6.10 -7.14 -37.52
N GLU A 110 -6.41 -5.94 -38.03
CA GLU A 110 -6.21 -5.56 -39.44
C GLU A 110 -4.73 -5.48 -39.85
N GLY A 111 -3.82 -5.26 -38.90
CA GLY A 111 -2.36 -5.30 -39.14
C GLY A 111 -1.74 -6.70 -39.09
N TYR A 112 -2.49 -7.70 -38.65
CA TYR A 112 -2.14 -9.12 -38.76
C TYR A 112 -2.85 -9.70 -39.98
N GLU A 113 -2.42 -9.31 -41.19
CA GLU A 113 -2.71 -10.14 -42.37
C GLU A 113 -2.02 -11.49 -42.15
N ILE A 114 -2.83 -12.48 -41.75
CA ILE A 114 -2.44 -13.89 -41.76
C ILE A 114 -2.23 -14.22 -43.23
N LYS A 115 -0.98 -14.17 -43.71
CA LYS A 115 -0.62 -14.72 -45.02
C LYS A 115 -1.02 -16.19 -45.01
N PRO A 116 -2.01 -16.62 -45.81
CA PRO A 116 -2.31 -18.03 -45.94
C PRO A 116 -1.12 -18.69 -46.65
N HIS A 117 -0.66 -19.80 -46.08
CA HIS A 117 0.44 -20.59 -46.62
C HIS A 117 -0.06 -21.59 -47.65
#